data_AF-A0A954SUB7-F1
#
_entry.id   AF-A0A954SUB7-F1
#
_cell.length_a   1.000
_cell.length_b   1.000
_cell.length_c   1.000
_cell.angle_alpha   90.00
_cell.angle_beta   90.00
_cell.angle_gamma   90.00
#
_symmetry.space_group_name_H-M   'P 1'
#
loop_
_entity.id
_entity.type
_entity.pdbx_description
1 polymer ?
#
loop_
_entity_poly.entity_id
_entity_poly.type
_entity_poly.pdbx_seq_one_letter_code
_entity_poly.pdbx_strand_id
1 'polypeptide(L)'
;MKTIQRSLGGINKKSGRPSHLKSELKARVQKLLDTPITFVHHPSFEHPEVAETLSNATLPSTIRLQSATSNQYLSRLGEVPLLRKEEEYRLFARMNFLKFRANQLLEKVLSTRSTEARVQEIESLLAEAVVVRNHLVRANLRLVVSLAKKYADAYCPFE
;
A
#
# COMPACT_ATOMS: atom_id res chain seq x y z
N MET A 1 11.71 -52.34 -58.04
CA MET A 1 11.01 -51.13 -58.54
C MET A 1 10.69 -50.24 -57.34
N LYS A 2 11.24 -49.00 -57.36
CA LYS A 2 10.94 -47.78 -56.56
C LYS A 2 11.09 -47.82 -55.02
N THR A 3 11.44 -46.78 -54.26
CA THR A 3 12.21 -45.51 -54.35
C THR A 3 12.03 -44.86 -52.95
N ILE A 4 13.13 -44.53 -52.23
CA ILE A 4 13.46 -43.34 -51.38
C ILE A 4 12.30 -42.71 -50.51
N GLN A 5 12.40 -42.31 -49.22
CA GLN A 5 13.37 -41.40 -48.57
C GLN A 5 13.33 -41.43 -47.02
N ARG A 6 14.46 -41.04 -46.42
CA ARG A 6 14.68 -40.64 -45.02
C ARG A 6 13.88 -39.37 -44.65
N SER A 7 13.48 -39.24 -43.38
CA SER A 7 13.29 -37.94 -42.73
C SER A 7 13.58 -38.03 -41.23
N LEU A 8 14.72 -37.45 -40.84
CA LEU A 8 15.07 -37.02 -39.49
C LEU A 8 14.39 -35.68 -39.19
N GLY A 9 14.05 -35.43 -37.93
CA GLY A 9 13.66 -34.11 -37.42
C GLY A 9 12.27 -34.18 -36.77
N GLY A 10 12.06 -33.83 -35.51
CA GLY A 10 12.85 -32.98 -34.64
C GLY A 10 11.92 -31.94 -34.01
N ILE A 11 12.40 -31.39 -32.90
CA ILE A 11 12.01 -30.08 -32.35
C ILE A 11 10.79 -30.10 -31.42
N ASN A 12 11.11 -30.50 -30.18
CA ASN A 12 10.64 -29.94 -28.93
C ASN A 12 10.12 -28.49 -29.05
N LYS A 13 8.81 -28.29 -28.79
CA LYS A 13 8.19 -26.97 -28.67
C LYS A 13 8.74 -26.27 -27.42
N LYS A 14 9.85 -25.54 -27.58
CA LYS A 14 10.24 -24.49 -26.62
C LYS A 14 9.14 -23.44 -26.63
N SER A 15 8.31 -23.42 -25.59
CA SER A 15 7.41 -22.33 -25.25
C SER A 15 8.24 -21.09 -24.88
N GLY A 16 8.66 -20.36 -25.90
CA GLY A 16 9.39 -19.10 -25.75
C GLY A 16 8.48 -17.98 -25.25
N ARG A 17 8.34 -17.84 -23.93
CA ARG A 17 8.08 -16.53 -23.30
C ARG A 17 8.87 -16.40 -21.99
N PRO A 18 10.08 -15.79 -21.98
CA PRO A 18 10.64 -15.41 -20.68
C PRO A 18 11.58 -14.18 -20.64
N SER A 19 11.46 -13.17 -21.52
CA SER A 19 12.31 -11.95 -21.44
C SER A 19 11.61 -10.74 -20.82
N HIS A 20 10.48 -10.28 -21.38
CA HIS A 20 9.83 -9.03 -20.97
C HIS A 20 9.30 -9.04 -19.52
N LEU A 21 8.73 -10.16 -19.07
CA LEU A 21 8.21 -10.31 -17.69
C LEU A 21 9.34 -10.22 -16.64
N LYS A 22 10.53 -10.73 -16.97
CA LYS A 22 11.69 -10.65 -16.07
C LYS A 22 12.24 -9.22 -16.01
N SER A 23 12.24 -8.49 -17.13
CA SER A 23 12.64 -7.08 -17.14
C SER A 23 11.64 -6.20 -16.40
N GLU A 24 10.34 -6.47 -16.52
CA GLU A 24 9.29 -5.74 -15.80
C GLU A 24 9.36 -5.97 -14.29
N LEU A 25 9.52 -7.23 -13.87
CA LEU A 25 9.71 -7.56 -12.46
C LEU A 25 10.95 -6.87 -11.88
N LYS A 26 12.06 -6.85 -12.64
CA LYS A 26 13.28 -6.14 -12.24
C LYS A 26 13.05 -4.64 -12.09
N ALA A 27 12.30 -4.01 -13.00
CA ALA A 27 11.96 -2.59 -12.92
C ALA A 27 11.08 -2.27 -11.69
N ARG A 28 10.11 -3.13 -11.37
CA ARG A 28 9.28 -2.99 -10.16
C ARG A 28 10.10 -3.09 -8.88
N VAL A 29 10.98 -4.09 -8.79
CA VAL A 29 11.90 -4.23 -7.65
C VAL A 29 12.80 -3.01 -7.52
N GLN A 30 13.38 -2.53 -8.64
CA GLN A 30 14.24 -1.34 -8.61
C GLN A 30 13.48 -0.12 -8.06
N LYS A 31 12.25 0.09 -8.50
CA LYS A 31 11.39 1.18 -8.00
C LYS A 31 11.15 1.09 -6.49
N LEU A 32 10.94 -0.12 -5.97
CA LEU A 32 10.78 -0.35 -4.53
C LEU A 32 12.06 -0.05 -3.75
N LEU A 33 13.23 -0.31 -4.32
CA LEU A 33 14.53 0.01 -3.71
C LEU A 33 14.84 1.50 -3.75
N ASP A 34 14.47 2.18 -4.83
CA ASP A 34 14.67 3.62 -4.98
C ASP A 34 13.76 4.43 -4.04
N THR A 35 12.67 3.82 -3.53
CA THR A 35 11.71 4.47 -2.64
C THR A 35 11.92 4.01 -1.19
N PRO A 36 12.57 4.81 -0.32
CA PRO A 36 12.82 4.38 1.06
C PRO A 36 11.51 4.22 1.85
N ILE A 37 11.30 3.04 2.43
CA ILE A 37 10.14 2.75 3.27
C ILE A 37 10.41 3.31 4.67
N THR A 38 9.93 4.52 4.95
CA THR A 38 10.07 5.17 6.26
C THR A 38 8.94 4.78 7.22
N PHE A 39 9.31 4.25 8.40
CA PHE A 39 8.38 3.87 9.46
C PHE A 39 8.96 4.15 10.84
N VAL A 40 8.09 4.30 11.83
CA VAL A 40 8.46 4.38 13.25
C VAL A 40 8.36 2.99 13.85
N HIS A 41 9.49 2.44 14.31
CA HIS A 41 9.53 1.11 14.92
C HIS A 41 8.86 1.10 16.30
N HIS A 42 8.19 0.00 16.63
CA HIS A 42 7.66 -0.27 17.97
C HIS A 42 7.90 -1.75 18.33
N PRO A 43 8.34 -2.08 19.55
CA PRO A 43 8.62 -3.47 19.96
C PRO A 43 7.45 -4.43 19.73
N SER A 44 6.21 -3.93 19.85
CA SER A 44 5.01 -4.74 19.61
C SER A 44 4.84 -5.26 18.17
N PHE A 45 5.63 -4.79 17.21
CA PHE A 45 5.56 -5.29 15.83
C PHE A 45 6.20 -6.68 15.66
N GLU A 46 7.06 -7.08 16.59
CA GLU A 46 7.69 -8.39 16.62
C GLU A 46 6.77 -9.46 17.25
N HIS A 47 5.79 -9.03 18.05
CA HIS A 47 4.83 -9.94 18.68
C HIS A 47 3.76 -10.40 17.68
N PRO A 48 3.60 -11.72 17.45
CA PRO A 48 2.68 -12.25 16.43
C PRO A 48 1.21 -11.94 16.74
N GLU A 49 0.82 -11.91 18.02
CA GLU A 49 -0.55 -11.60 18.44
C GLU A 49 -0.96 -10.16 18.09
N VAL A 50 -0.05 -9.21 18.32
CA VAL A 50 -0.28 -7.79 18.03
C VAL A 50 -0.20 -7.55 16.52
N ALA A 51 0.71 -8.22 15.85
CA ALA A 51 0.82 -8.22 14.40
C ALA A 51 -0.48 -8.67 13.71
N GLU A 52 -1.09 -9.75 14.18
CA GLU A 52 -2.36 -10.24 13.66
C GLU A 52 -3.51 -9.29 13.97
N THR A 53 -3.55 -8.72 15.18
CA THR A 53 -4.55 -7.71 15.56
C THR A 53 -4.46 -6.44 14.71
N LEU A 54 -3.25 -5.98 14.41
CA LEU A 54 -3.01 -4.80 13.57
C LEU A 54 -3.31 -5.08 12.08
N SER A 55 -3.01 -6.29 11.61
CA SER A 55 -3.32 -6.74 10.25
C SER A 55 -4.82 -6.92 10.03
N ASN A 56 -5.52 -7.54 10.99
CA ASN A 56 -6.94 -7.87 10.90
C ASN A 56 -7.86 -6.74 11.35
N ALA A 57 -7.31 -5.62 11.83
CA ALA A 57 -8.11 -4.46 12.16
C ALA A 57 -8.91 -4.04 10.92
N THR A 58 -10.23 -4.25 10.90
CA THR A 58 -11.05 -3.83 9.77
C THR A 58 -11.04 -2.31 9.70
N LEU A 59 -10.74 -1.74 8.53
CA LEU A 59 -10.96 -0.32 8.28
C LEU A 59 -12.44 -0.02 8.51
N PRO A 60 -12.83 0.88 9.44
CA PRO A 60 -14.24 1.18 9.66
C PRO A 60 -14.97 1.48 8.34
N SER A 61 -16.19 0.96 8.20
CA SER A 61 -16.98 0.98 6.95
C SER A 61 -17.23 2.38 6.38
N THR A 62 -17.12 3.42 7.21
CA THR A 62 -17.10 4.83 6.79
C THR A 62 -15.98 5.15 5.79
N ILE A 63 -14.91 4.36 5.75
CA ILE A 63 -13.72 4.56 4.92
C ILE A 63 -13.97 4.23 3.44
N ARG A 64 -14.88 3.28 3.13
CA ARG A 64 -15.08 2.81 1.74
C ARG A 64 -15.89 3.76 0.85
N LEU A 65 -16.67 4.68 1.43
CA LEU A 65 -17.57 5.59 0.69
C LEU A 65 -16.91 6.88 0.15
N GLN A 66 -15.62 7.12 0.42
CA GLN A 66 -15.07 8.48 0.42
C GLN A 66 -14.12 8.82 -0.75
N SER A 67 -14.32 8.24 -1.95
CA SER A 67 -13.52 8.57 -3.16
C SER A 67 -14.04 9.79 -3.95
N ALA A 68 -14.79 10.70 -3.32
CA ALA A 68 -15.34 11.87 -4.01
C ALA A 68 -14.32 13.02 -4.14
N THR A 69 -14.48 13.78 -5.23
CA THR A 69 -13.64 14.90 -5.66
C THR A 69 -13.46 15.99 -4.59
N SER A 70 -12.30 16.66 -4.64
CA SER A 70 -11.77 17.61 -3.64
C SER A 70 -12.74 18.71 -3.18
N ASN A 71 -13.65 19.18 -4.04
CA ASN A 71 -14.55 20.29 -3.70
C ASN A 71 -15.84 19.84 -2.96
N GLN A 72 -16.28 18.60 -3.12
CA GLN A 72 -17.37 18.03 -2.28
C GLN A 72 -16.85 17.43 -0.98
N TYR A 73 -15.53 17.24 -0.90
CA TYR A 73 -14.86 16.58 0.21
C TYR A 73 -14.89 17.42 1.50
N LEU A 74 -14.67 18.74 1.42
CA LEU A 74 -14.72 19.66 2.57
C LEU A 74 -16.12 19.77 3.19
N SER A 75 -17.18 19.74 2.37
CA SER A 75 -18.56 19.78 2.85
C SER A 75 -18.95 18.49 3.58
N ARG A 76 -18.45 17.33 3.12
CA ARG A 76 -18.69 16.01 3.73
C ARG A 76 -17.79 15.70 4.93
N LEU A 77 -16.68 16.43 5.11
CA LEU A 77 -15.78 16.30 6.27
C LEU A 77 -16.49 16.58 7.60
N GLY A 78 -17.59 17.34 7.61
CA GLY A 78 -18.43 17.56 8.78
C GLY A 78 -19.20 16.32 9.26
N GLU A 79 -19.47 15.35 8.38
CA GLU A 79 -20.33 14.18 8.65
C GLU A 79 -19.55 12.97 9.20
N VAL A 80 -18.22 12.94 9.08
CA VAL A 80 -17.39 11.82 9.54
C VAL A 80 -17.14 11.95 11.05
N PRO A 81 -17.51 10.97 11.90
CA PRO A 81 -17.24 11.06 13.34
C PRO A 81 -15.75 11.25 13.62
N LEU A 82 -15.42 12.10 14.61
CA LEU A 82 -14.03 12.30 15.06
C LEU A 82 -13.47 10.97 15.52
N LEU A 83 -12.27 10.63 15.04
CA LEU A 83 -11.52 9.52 15.61
C LEU A 83 -11.16 9.87 17.05
N ARG A 84 -11.34 8.92 17.96
CA ARG A 84 -10.80 9.00 19.31
C ARG A 84 -9.28 8.81 19.26
N LYS A 85 -8.58 9.32 20.26
CA LYS A 85 -7.12 9.20 20.38
C LYS A 85 -6.65 7.74 20.28
N GLU A 86 -7.42 6.81 20.85
CA GLU A 86 -7.14 5.37 20.79
C GLU A 86 -7.26 4.82 19.36
N GLU A 87 -8.21 5.32 18.56
CA GLU A 87 -8.40 4.91 17.17
C GLU A 87 -7.29 5.45 16.27
N GLU A 88 -6.89 6.71 16.48
CA GLU A 88 -5.74 7.31 15.79
C GLU A 88 -4.45 6.54 16.07
N TYR A 89 -4.21 6.20 17.34
CA TYR A 89 -3.05 5.41 17.75
C TYR A 89 -3.07 4.03 17.06
N ARG A 90 -4.21 3.35 17.03
CA ARG A 90 -4.34 2.03 16.37
C ARG A 90 -4.10 2.11 14.86
N LEU A 91 -4.63 3.14 14.19
CA LEU A 91 -4.41 3.36 12.76
C LEU A 91 -2.94 3.71 12.47
N PHE A 92 -2.33 4.54 13.30
CA PHE A 92 -0.91 4.88 13.18
C PHE A 92 -0.02 3.65 13.40
N ALA A 93 -0.30 2.85 14.44
CA ALA A 93 0.40 1.60 14.70
C ALA A 93 0.26 0.62 13.53
N ARG A 94 -0.95 0.47 12.97
CA ARG A 94 -1.18 -0.36 11.78
C ARG A 94 -0.41 0.13 10.57
N MET A 95 -0.45 1.43 10.26
CA MET A 95 0.29 1.99 9.13
C MET A 95 1.78 1.70 9.25
N ASN A 96 2.37 1.90 10.43
CA ASN A 96 3.78 1.62 10.66
C ASN A 96 4.10 0.13 10.62
N PHE A 97 3.21 -0.73 11.14
CA PHE A 97 3.35 -2.18 11.06
C PHE A 97 3.33 -2.69 9.61
N LEU A 98 2.44 -2.19 8.76
CA LEU A 98 2.38 -2.55 7.34
C LEU A 98 3.68 -2.17 6.61
N LYS A 99 4.21 -0.98 6.89
CA LYS A 99 5.50 -0.54 6.34
C LYS A 99 6.67 -1.35 6.87
N PHE A 100 6.68 -1.70 8.15
CA PHE A 100 7.69 -2.57 8.75
C PHE A 100 7.70 -3.96 8.10
N ARG A 101 6.52 -4.56 7.91
CA ARG A 101 6.34 -5.83 7.18
C ARG A 101 6.85 -5.72 5.74
N ALA A 102 6.48 -4.66 5.03
CA ALA A 102 6.96 -4.42 3.67
C ALA A 102 8.49 -4.28 3.61
N ASN A 103 9.10 -3.59 4.58
CA ASN A 103 10.56 -3.45 4.67
C ASN A 103 11.25 -4.80 4.93
N GLN A 104 10.76 -5.60 5.88
CA GLN A 104 11.28 -6.95 6.12
C GLN A 104 11.20 -7.85 4.88
N LEU A 105 10.11 -7.76 4.11
CA LEU A 105 9.96 -8.51 2.87
C LEU A 105 10.93 -8.01 1.79
N LEU A 106 11.16 -6.70 1.71
CA LEU A 106 12.11 -6.10 0.78
C LEU A 106 13.55 -6.54 1.07
N GLU A 107 13.96 -6.59 2.35
CA GLU A 107 15.27 -7.11 2.76
C GLU A 107 15.47 -8.59 2.38
N LYS A 108 14.41 -9.41 2.50
CA LYS A 108 14.43 -10.82 2.05
C LYS A 108 14.52 -10.93 0.52
N VAL A 109 13.94 -9.97 -0.20
CA VAL A 109 14.03 -9.88 -1.67
C VAL A 109 15.41 -9.41 -2.14
N LEU A 110 16.15 -8.68 -1.32
CA LEU A 110 17.54 -8.32 -1.60
C LEU A 110 18.50 -9.50 -1.41
N SER A 111 18.26 -10.35 -0.40
CA SER A 111 19.12 -11.51 -0.10
C SER A 111 18.82 -12.74 -0.96
N THR A 112 17.59 -12.88 -1.46
CA THR A 112 17.12 -14.05 -2.22
C THR A 112 16.51 -13.62 -3.54
N ARG A 113 16.52 -14.49 -4.56
CA ARG A 113 15.84 -14.22 -5.85
C ARG A 113 14.39 -13.79 -5.63
N SER A 114 14.05 -12.60 -6.14
CA SER A 114 12.72 -12.01 -6.07
C SER A 114 11.70 -12.82 -6.88
N THR A 115 10.62 -13.28 -6.24
CA THR A 115 9.47 -13.89 -6.91
C THR A 115 8.40 -12.82 -7.14
N GLU A 116 7.68 -12.88 -8.27
CA GLU A 116 6.57 -11.98 -8.59
C GLU A 116 5.54 -11.87 -7.46
N ALA A 117 5.18 -13.00 -6.85
CA ALA A 117 4.27 -13.04 -5.71
C ALA A 117 4.75 -12.19 -4.51
N ARG A 118 6.06 -12.18 -4.21
CA ARG A 118 6.62 -11.39 -3.11
C ARG A 118 6.59 -9.90 -3.42
N VAL A 119 6.88 -9.52 -4.66
CA VAL A 119 6.81 -8.12 -5.10
C VAL A 119 5.37 -7.61 -5.02
N GLN A 120 4.41 -8.42 -5.45
CA GLN A 120 3.00 -8.09 -5.35
C GLN A 120 2.53 -7.98 -3.89
N GLU A 121 3.02 -8.84 -3.00
CA GLU A 121 2.73 -8.76 -1.56
C GLU A 121 3.25 -7.43 -0.96
N ILE A 122 4.49 -7.05 -1.27
CA ILE A 122 5.08 -5.78 -0.81
C ILE A 122 4.24 -4.59 -1.31
N GLU A 123 3.89 -4.57 -2.60
CA GLU A 123 3.08 -3.51 -3.18
C GLU A 123 1.68 -3.44 -2.54
N SER A 124 1.06 -4.58 -2.22
CA SER A 124 -0.22 -4.64 -1.52
C SER A 124 -0.14 -4.04 -0.12
N LEU A 125 0.89 -4.39 0.66
CA LEU A 125 1.11 -3.84 2.00
C LEU A 125 1.33 -2.32 1.96
N LEU A 126 2.10 -1.84 0.98
CA LEU A 126 2.32 -0.41 0.80
C LEU A 126 1.05 0.32 0.35
N ALA A 127 0.25 -0.26 -0.55
CA ALA A 127 -1.03 0.29 -0.96
C ALA A 127 -1.99 0.40 0.23
N GLU A 128 -2.04 -0.62 1.09
CA GLU A 128 -2.83 -0.58 2.31
C GLU A 128 -2.34 0.51 3.28
N ALA A 129 -1.02 0.64 3.46
CA ALA A 129 -0.45 1.71 4.28
C ALA A 129 -0.81 3.12 3.76
N VAL A 130 -0.89 3.30 2.44
CA VAL A 130 -1.35 4.56 1.82
C VAL A 130 -2.83 4.81 2.13
N VAL A 131 -3.67 3.79 2.09
CA VAL A 131 -5.09 3.91 2.47
C VAL A 131 -5.23 4.36 3.93
N VAL A 132 -4.47 3.73 4.85
CA VAL A 132 -4.47 4.11 6.27
C VAL A 132 -3.96 5.54 6.46
N ARG A 133 -2.87 5.92 5.78
CA ARG A 133 -2.32 7.29 5.82
C ARG A 133 -3.35 8.32 5.36
N ASN A 134 -4.00 8.06 4.23
CA ASN A 134 -5.00 8.97 3.67
C ASN A 134 -6.14 9.15 4.67
N HIS A 135 -6.60 8.09 5.31
CA HIS A 135 -7.62 8.19 6.35
C HIS A 135 -7.17 9.05 7.53
N LEU A 136 -5.93 8.85 8.01
CA LEU A 136 -5.37 9.59 9.14
C LEU A 136 -5.21 11.08 8.84
N VAL A 137 -4.73 11.42 7.64
CA VAL A 137 -4.65 12.82 7.16
C VAL A 137 -6.05 13.43 7.12
N ARG A 138 -7.03 12.74 6.53
CA ARG A 138 -8.41 13.21 6.41
C ARG A 138 -9.09 13.46 7.76
N ALA A 139 -8.89 12.56 8.73
CA ALA A 139 -9.40 12.75 10.09
C ALA A 139 -8.79 13.98 10.76
N ASN A 140 -7.49 14.21 10.58
CA ASN A 140 -6.79 15.36 11.16
C ASN A 140 -7.09 16.68 10.43
N LEU A 141 -7.31 16.67 9.12
CA LEU A 141 -7.69 17.86 8.36
C LEU A 141 -9.01 18.46 8.87
N ARG A 142 -9.93 17.64 9.38
CA ARG A 142 -11.18 18.10 10.00
C ARG A 142 -10.93 18.96 11.24
N LEU A 143 -9.94 18.59 12.08
CA LEU A 143 -9.54 19.39 13.24
C LEU A 143 -9.04 20.76 12.78
N VAL A 144 -8.15 20.77 11.78
CA VAL A 144 -7.61 22.01 11.20
C VAL A 144 -8.72 22.88 10.61
N VAL A 145 -9.65 22.31 9.84
CA VAL A 145 -10.80 23.03 9.27
C VAL A 145 -11.72 23.57 10.38
N SER A 146 -11.98 22.81 11.45
CA SER A 146 -12.81 23.31 12.58
C SER A 146 -12.14 24.46 13.32
N LEU A 147 -10.81 24.42 13.46
CA LEU A 147 -10.03 25.48 14.08
C LEU A 147 -10.00 26.71 13.18
N ALA A 148 -9.72 26.53 11.90
CA ALA A 148 -9.68 27.61 10.93
C ALA A 148 -11.05 28.29 10.78
N LYS A 149 -12.16 27.53 10.77
CA LYS A 149 -13.53 28.08 10.82
C LYS A 149 -13.79 28.90 12.08
N LYS A 150 -13.22 28.53 13.23
CA LYS A 150 -13.36 29.28 14.48
C LYS A 150 -12.62 30.62 14.44
N TYR A 151 -11.54 30.72 13.67
CA TYR A 151 -10.74 31.93 13.51
C TYR A 151 -11.02 32.68 12.19
N ALA A 152 -11.96 32.21 11.39
CA ALA A 152 -12.41 32.89 10.19
C ALA A 152 -13.33 34.05 10.58
N ASP A 153 -12.83 35.27 10.47
CA ASP A 153 -13.59 36.51 10.66
C ASP A 153 -14.01 37.10 9.29
N ALA A 154 -14.94 38.06 9.31
CA ALA A 154 -15.49 38.70 8.11
C ALA A 154 -14.44 39.34 7.16
N TYR A 155 -13.22 39.59 7.64
CA TYR A 155 -12.11 40.16 6.87
C TYR A 155 -11.13 39.10 6.33
N CYS A 156 -11.27 37.82 6.70
CA CYS A 156 -10.42 36.72 6.23
C CYS A 156 -11.28 35.46 6.01
N PRO A 157 -12.00 35.38 4.87
CA PRO A 157 -12.89 34.26 4.57
C PRO A 157 -12.10 32.95 4.38
N PHE A 158 -12.72 31.86 4.81
CA PHE A 158 -12.17 30.50 4.68
C PHE A 158 -12.55 29.92 3.30
N GLU A 159 -11.63 29.96 2.33
CA GLU A 159 -11.76 29.34 0.99
C GLU A 159 -11.01 28.01 0.87
#